data_AF-A0AAV6VML5-F1
#
_entry.id   AF-A0AAV6VML5-F1
#
_cell.length_a   1.000
_cell.length_b   1.000
_cell.length_c   1.000
_cell.angle_alpha   90.00
_cell.angle_beta   90.00
_cell.angle_gamma   90.00
#
_symmetry.space_group_name_H-M   'P 1'
#
loop_
_entity.id
_entity.type
_entity.pdbx_description
1 polymer ?
#
loop_
_entity_poly.entity_id
_entity_poly.type
_entity_poly.pdbx_seq_one_letter_code
_entity_poly.pdbx_strand_id
1 'polypeptide(L)'
;MFKKKASLPARPPIPNKDEILEDLSRATSDDVVFNHIDENLALITGEAVTSNSPSERNENSDSLEQKEPKDQFHNYKQITSYVGKVENLIKSEEEIKNNRDGLQNLTKDLIQDMTKIKEELKKQIGTPEAIFKNIR
;
A
#
# COMPACT_ATOMS: atom_id res chain seq x y z
N MET A 1 -24.24 -0.07 -63.46
CA MET A 1 -25.18 -0.38 -62.35
C MET A 1 -24.37 -0.79 -61.13
N PHE A 2 -24.32 0.03 -60.08
CA PHE A 2 -23.59 -0.32 -58.86
C PHE A 2 -24.34 -1.42 -58.11
N LYS A 3 -23.69 -2.58 -57.92
CA LYS A 3 -24.24 -3.68 -57.11
C LYS A 3 -24.35 -3.18 -55.67
N LYS A 4 -25.55 -3.27 -55.08
CA LYS A 4 -25.80 -2.90 -53.68
C LYS A 4 -24.85 -3.72 -52.80
N LYS A 5 -24.10 -3.05 -51.91
CA LYS A 5 -23.22 -3.72 -50.96
C LYS A 5 -24.05 -4.66 -50.08
N ALA A 6 -23.49 -5.83 -49.74
CA ALA A 6 -24.13 -6.75 -48.82
C ALA A 6 -24.43 -6.01 -47.51
N SER A 7 -25.72 -5.92 -47.17
CA SER A 7 -26.14 -5.31 -45.92
C SER A 7 -25.64 -6.18 -44.79
N LEU A 8 -24.80 -5.62 -43.91
CA LEU A 8 -24.46 -6.28 -42.67
C LEU A 8 -25.76 -6.47 -41.85
N PRO A 9 -25.87 -7.56 -41.08
CA PRO A 9 -26.98 -7.71 -40.14
C PRO A 9 -26.97 -6.55 -39.15
N ALA A 10 -28.16 -6.18 -38.67
CA ALA A 10 -28.29 -5.14 -37.66
C ALA A 10 -27.49 -5.53 -36.41
N ARG A 11 -26.85 -4.53 -35.78
CA ARG A 11 -26.13 -4.76 -34.53
C ARG A 11 -27.14 -5.21 -33.46
N PRO A 12 -26.81 -6.22 -32.64
CA PRO A 12 -27.64 -6.56 -31.50
C PRO A 12 -27.80 -5.34 -30.57
N PRO A 13 -28.96 -5.24 -29.87
CA PRO A 13 -29.21 -4.16 -28.93
C PRO A 13 -28.19 -4.21 -27.78
N ILE A 14 -27.91 -3.04 -27.22
CA ILE A 14 -27.10 -2.94 -26.00
C ILE A 14 -27.96 -3.48 -24.85
N PRO A 15 -27.46 -4.40 -24.01
CA PRO A 15 -28.19 -4.91 -22.86
C PRO A 15 -28.64 -3.78 -21.93
N ASN A 16 -29.82 -3.95 -21.33
CA ASN A 16 -30.31 -2.98 -20.35
C ASN A 16 -29.67 -3.21 -18.97
N LYS A 17 -29.76 -2.22 -18.08
CA LYS A 17 -29.18 -2.27 -16.74
C LYS A 17 -29.60 -3.51 -15.96
N ASP A 18 -30.88 -3.88 -16.02
CA ASP A 18 -31.41 -5.01 -15.26
C ASP A 18 -30.88 -6.35 -15.78
N GLU A 19 -30.71 -6.47 -17.10
CA GLU A 19 -30.10 -7.65 -17.74
C GLU A 19 -28.62 -7.79 -17.33
N ILE A 20 -27.88 -6.67 -17.29
CA ILE A 20 -26.48 -6.67 -16.84
C ILE A 20 -26.37 -7.11 -15.38
N LEU A 21 -27.27 -6.63 -14.51
CA LEU A 21 -27.25 -6.99 -13.09
C LEU A 21 -27.64 -8.45 -12.87
N GLU A 22 -28.59 -8.96 -13.64
CA GLU A 22 -29.00 -10.36 -13.63
C GLU A 22 -27.85 -11.27 -14.08
N ASP A 23 -27.14 -10.92 -15.16
CA ASP A 23 -25.98 -11.66 -15.66
C ASP A 23 -24.84 -11.68 -14.62
N LEU A 24 -24.52 -10.52 -14.01
CA LEU A 24 -23.50 -10.44 -12.97
C LEU A 24 -23.88 -11.23 -11.70
N SER A 25 -25.18 -11.33 -11.38
CA SER A 25 -25.65 -12.12 -10.23
C SER A 25 -25.58 -13.63 -10.45
N ARG A 26 -25.55 -14.06 -11.72
CA ARG A 26 -25.45 -15.46 -12.13
C ARG A 26 -24.05 -15.87 -12.55
N ALA A 27 -23.14 -14.90 -12.69
CA ALA A 27 -21.75 -15.15 -13.06
C ALA A 27 -21.09 -16.11 -12.06
N THR A 28 -20.50 -17.18 -12.58
CA THR A 28 -19.74 -18.16 -11.84
C THR A 28 -18.25 -17.96 -12.08
N SER A 29 -17.40 -18.59 -11.26
CA SER A 29 -15.94 -18.49 -11.42
C SER A 29 -15.46 -19.03 -12.78
N ASP A 30 -16.23 -19.91 -13.41
CA ASP A 30 -15.94 -20.46 -14.74
C ASP A 30 -16.23 -19.45 -15.87
N ASP A 31 -17.04 -18.43 -15.61
CA ASP A 31 -17.32 -17.34 -16.56
C ASP A 31 -16.21 -16.27 -16.59
N VAL A 32 -15.27 -16.35 -15.65
CA VAL A 32 -14.12 -15.44 -15.56
C VAL A 32 -13.00 -15.99 -16.44
N VAL A 33 -12.74 -15.34 -17.58
CA VAL A 33 -11.66 -15.71 -18.52
C VAL A 33 -10.25 -15.43 -17.96
N PHE A 34 -10.17 -14.89 -16.73
CA PHE A 34 -8.93 -14.65 -15.99
C PHE A 34 -8.80 -15.69 -14.88
N ASN A 35 -7.74 -16.49 -14.92
CA ASN A 35 -7.43 -17.42 -13.84
C ASN A 35 -7.24 -16.62 -12.54
N HIS A 36 -7.97 -17.00 -11.49
CA HIS A 36 -7.73 -16.46 -10.15
C HIS A 36 -6.37 -17.00 -9.70
N ILE A 37 -5.35 -16.16 -9.81
CA ILE A 37 -4.03 -16.49 -9.27
C ILE A 37 -4.15 -16.32 -7.76
N ASP A 38 -4.15 -17.43 -7.03
CA ASP A 38 -3.91 -17.38 -5.59
C ASP A 38 -2.56 -16.65 -5.38
N GLU A 39 -2.59 -15.54 -4.65
CA GLU A 39 -1.47 -14.58 -4.52
C GLU A 39 -0.15 -15.23 -4.04
N ASN A 40 -0.20 -16.46 -3.53
CA ASN A 40 0.96 -17.22 -3.07
C ASN A 40 1.67 -18.05 -4.16
N LEU A 41 1.10 -18.27 -5.35
CA LEU A 41 1.75 -19.10 -6.39
C LEU A 41 2.54 -18.30 -7.44
N ALA A 42 2.20 -17.04 -7.71
CA ALA A 42 2.88 -16.25 -8.75
C ALA A 42 4.30 -15.79 -8.37
N LEU A 43 4.67 -15.88 -7.09
CA LEU A 43 5.96 -15.40 -6.60
C LEU A 43 7.05 -16.48 -6.56
N ILE A 44 6.74 -17.76 -6.77
CA ILE A 44 7.68 -18.86 -6.48
C ILE A 44 8.32 -19.48 -7.73
N THR A 45 7.74 -19.32 -8.91
CA THR A 45 8.35 -19.82 -10.15
C THR A 45 8.40 -18.70 -11.17
N GLY A 46 9.58 -18.08 -11.32
CA GLY A 46 9.91 -17.14 -12.39
C GLY A 46 9.95 -17.75 -13.79
N GLU A 47 9.03 -18.67 -14.08
CA GLU A 47 8.74 -19.13 -15.43
C GLU A 47 7.51 -18.38 -15.92
N ALA A 48 7.74 -17.47 -16.86
CA ALA A 48 6.70 -17.05 -17.78
C ALA A 48 6.14 -18.33 -18.43
N VAL A 49 5.00 -18.80 -17.91
CA VAL A 49 4.19 -19.83 -18.57
C VAL A 49 3.57 -19.16 -19.79
N THR A 50 4.40 -19.05 -20.84
CA THR A 50 3.94 -18.94 -22.21
C THR A 50 3.19 -20.23 -22.49
N SER A 51 1.89 -20.20 -22.22
CA SER A 51 0.98 -21.27 -22.63
C SER A 51 0.85 -21.21 -24.14
N ASN A 52 1.80 -21.84 -24.84
CA ASN A 52 1.71 -22.15 -26.25
C ASN A 52 0.74 -23.31 -26.43
N SER A 53 -0.32 -23.14 -27.23
CA SER A 53 -0.76 -24.17 -28.19
C SER A 53 -1.89 -23.71 -29.13
N PRO A 54 -2.04 -24.34 -30.32
CA PRO A 54 -1.90 -23.64 -31.59
C PRO A 54 -3.06 -23.91 -32.59
N SER A 55 -2.90 -23.41 -33.82
CA SER A 55 -3.70 -23.69 -35.05
C SER A 55 -4.92 -22.78 -35.24
N GLU A 56 -5.17 -22.13 -36.38
CA GLU A 56 -4.66 -22.31 -37.74
C GLU A 56 -5.01 -21.07 -38.61
N ARG A 57 -4.16 -20.82 -39.61
CA ARG A 57 -4.39 -20.09 -40.89
C ARG A 57 -4.38 -18.55 -40.96
N ASN A 58 -3.19 -18.09 -41.36
CA ASN A 58 -2.87 -17.40 -42.62
C ASN A 58 -3.33 -15.96 -42.92
N GLU A 59 -2.28 -15.16 -43.13
CA GLU A 59 -2.09 -14.16 -44.21
C GLU A 59 -3.04 -12.95 -44.23
N ASN A 60 -2.59 -11.84 -43.65
CA ASN A 60 -1.92 -10.81 -44.44
C ASN A 60 -1.42 -9.64 -43.58
N SER A 61 -0.16 -9.30 -43.84
CA SER A 61 0.50 -8.03 -43.61
C SER A 61 -0.44 -6.83 -43.52
N ASP A 62 -0.64 -6.30 -42.31
CA ASP A 62 -0.49 -4.87 -42.08
C ASP A 62 0.33 -4.73 -40.80
N SER A 63 1.40 -3.94 -40.90
CA SER A 63 2.29 -3.58 -39.82
C SER A 63 1.50 -2.88 -38.70
N LEU A 64 0.89 -3.65 -37.80
CA LEU A 64 0.54 -3.18 -36.48
C LEU A 64 1.85 -3.01 -35.74
N GLU A 65 2.40 -1.78 -35.82
CA GLU A 65 3.25 -1.28 -34.75
C GLU A 65 2.53 -1.59 -33.44
N GLN A 66 3.00 -2.62 -32.74
CA GLN A 66 2.69 -2.83 -31.35
C GLN A 66 3.19 -1.58 -30.64
N LYS A 67 2.31 -0.61 -30.47
CA LYS A 67 2.44 0.35 -29.38
C LYS A 67 2.42 -0.49 -28.13
N GLU A 68 3.61 -0.82 -27.63
CA GLU A 68 3.78 -1.21 -26.24
C GLU A 68 2.95 -0.23 -25.39
N PRO A 69 2.16 -0.71 -24.42
CA PRO A 69 1.42 0.16 -23.54
C PRO A 69 2.42 0.94 -22.68
N LYS A 70 2.89 2.08 -23.18
CA LYS A 70 3.81 3.00 -22.49
C LYS A 70 3.27 3.44 -21.12
N ASP A 71 1.96 3.29 -20.91
CA ASP A 71 1.27 3.64 -19.67
C ASP A 71 1.51 2.62 -18.54
N GLN A 72 1.74 1.34 -18.84
CA GLN A 72 1.98 0.33 -17.80
C GLN A 72 3.33 0.58 -17.10
N PHE A 73 4.40 0.80 -17.87
CA PHE A 73 5.73 1.09 -17.32
C PHE A 73 5.76 2.39 -16.50
N HIS A 74 4.93 3.39 -16.85
CA HIS A 74 4.82 4.62 -16.09
C HIS A 74 4.11 4.40 -14.75
N ASN A 75 3.01 3.62 -14.76
CA ASN A 75 2.27 3.28 -13.54
C ASN A 75 3.12 2.44 -12.57
N TYR A 76 3.88 1.45 -13.06
CA TYR A 76 4.80 0.67 -12.22
C TYR A 76 5.86 1.56 -11.53
N LYS A 77 6.44 2.54 -12.25
CA LYS A 77 7.41 3.48 -11.65
C LYS A 77 6.79 4.40 -10.60
N GLN A 78 5.53 4.81 -10.78
CA GLN A 78 4.83 5.60 -9.78
C GLN A 78 4.55 4.77 -8.52
N ILE A 79 4.07 3.55 -8.67
CA ILE A 79 3.78 2.64 -7.56
C ILE A 79 5.05 2.35 -6.75
N THR A 80 6.17 2.01 -7.39
CA THR A 80 7.43 1.76 -6.68
C THR A 80 7.94 3.01 -5.95
N SER A 81 7.74 4.20 -6.52
CA SER A 81 8.04 5.46 -5.82
C SER A 81 7.18 5.67 -4.57
N TYR A 82 5.88 5.35 -4.64
CA TYR A 82 5.00 5.43 -3.49
C TYR A 82 5.37 4.40 -2.41
N VAL A 83 5.69 3.17 -2.79
CA VAL A 83 6.18 2.14 -1.85
C VAL A 83 7.44 2.63 -1.13
N GLY A 84 8.42 3.17 -1.84
CA GLY A 84 9.63 3.72 -1.22
C GLY A 84 9.35 4.90 -0.27
N LYS A 85 8.35 5.74 -0.57
CA LYS A 85 7.91 6.80 0.36
C LYS A 85 7.28 6.22 1.62
N VAL A 86 6.45 5.18 1.49
CA VAL A 86 5.83 4.50 2.63
C VAL A 86 6.87 3.84 3.52
N GLU A 87 7.87 3.16 2.95
CA GLU A 87 8.97 2.58 3.71
C GLU A 87 9.76 3.63 4.50
N ASN A 88 10.03 4.78 3.89
CA ASN A 88 10.70 5.89 4.58
C ASN A 88 9.85 6.47 5.70
N LEU A 89 8.52 6.55 5.52
CA LEU A 89 7.60 6.98 6.57
C LEU A 89 7.58 6.02 7.76
N ILE A 90 7.59 4.70 7.50
CA ILE A 90 7.64 3.67 8.54
C ILE A 90 8.93 3.80 9.36
N LYS A 91 10.09 3.96 8.70
CA LYS A 91 11.37 4.17 9.38
C LYS A 91 11.36 5.44 10.23
N SER A 92 10.83 6.53 9.68
CA SER A 92 10.73 7.79 10.41
C SER A 92 9.80 7.69 11.63
N GLU A 93 8.70 6.95 11.52
CA GLU A 93 7.80 6.69 12.65
C GLU A 93 8.52 5.92 13.77
N GLU A 94 9.33 4.91 13.42
CA GLU A 94 10.11 4.13 14.37
C GLU A 94 11.17 4.99 15.08
N GLU A 95 11.89 5.85 14.34
CA GLU A 95 12.84 6.81 14.93
C GLU A 95 12.15 7.79 15.89
N ILE A 96 10.96 8.29 15.54
CA ILE A 96 10.17 9.18 16.40
C ILE A 96 9.76 8.45 17.69
N LYS A 97 9.36 7.17 17.61
CA LYS A 97 9.03 6.36 18.79
C LYS A 97 10.23 6.20 19.71
N ASN A 98 11.40 5.83 19.16
CA ASN A 98 12.63 5.68 19.92
C ASN A 98 13.04 6.99 20.61
N ASN A 99 12.95 8.12 19.91
CA ASN A 99 13.25 9.45 20.48
C ASN A 99 12.27 9.84 21.59
N ARG A 100 10.98 9.50 21.44
CA ARG A 100 9.96 9.74 22.46
C ARG A 100 10.26 8.95 23.73
N ASP A 101 10.63 7.68 23.60
CA ASP A 101 10.96 6.83 24.74
C ASP A 101 12.24 7.32 25.45
N GLY A 102 13.24 7.76 24.67
CA GLY A 102 14.43 8.42 25.20
C GLY A 102 14.11 9.69 26.01
N LEU A 103 13.22 10.55 25.49
CA LEU A 103 12.77 11.76 26.20
C LEU A 103 12.02 11.44 27.49
N GLN A 104 11.20 10.37 27.50
CA GLN A 104 10.52 9.94 28.73
C GLN A 104 11.50 9.49 29.80
N ASN A 105 12.54 8.75 29.43
CA ASN A 105 13.58 8.32 30.37
C ASN A 105 14.34 9.52 30.92
N LEU A 106 14.78 10.44 30.05
CA LEU A 106 15.45 11.67 30.49
C LEU A 106 14.59 12.52 31.44
N THR A 107 13.28 12.57 31.19
CA THR A 107 12.33 13.26 32.08
C THR A 107 12.24 12.58 33.45
N LYS A 108 12.21 11.25 33.49
CA LYS A 108 12.21 10.48 34.75
C LYS A 108 13.49 10.74 35.55
N ASP A 109 14.64 10.72 34.87
CA ASP A 109 15.95 10.96 35.49
C ASP A 109 16.02 12.38 36.08
N LEU A 110 15.56 13.38 35.31
CA LEU A 110 15.51 14.77 35.79
C LEU A 110 14.61 14.93 37.02
N ILE A 111 13.43 14.29 37.04
CA ILE A 111 12.53 14.31 38.20
C ILE A 111 13.21 13.67 39.42
N GLN A 112 13.91 12.56 39.22
CA GLN A 112 14.62 11.87 40.28
C GLN A 112 15.74 12.76 40.86
N ASP A 113 16.53 13.39 40.01
CA ASP A 113 17.63 14.26 40.44
C ASP A 113 17.12 15.53 41.13
N MET A 114 16.07 16.16 40.61
CA MET A 114 15.41 17.29 41.30
C MET A 114 14.86 16.88 42.68
N THR A 115 14.36 15.66 42.80
CA THR A 115 13.90 15.13 44.09
C THR A 115 15.05 14.92 45.07
N LYS A 116 16.18 14.37 44.61
CA LYS A 116 17.40 14.23 45.44
C LYS A 116 17.90 15.59 45.90
N ILE A 117 18.01 16.55 44.99
CA ILE A 117 18.45 17.92 45.31
C ILE A 117 17.52 18.55 46.37
N LYS A 118 16.20 18.39 46.20
CA LYS A 118 15.23 18.88 47.18
C LYS A 118 15.42 18.26 48.57
N GLU A 119 15.66 16.96 48.64
CA GLU A 119 15.93 16.27 49.91
C GLU A 119 17.26 16.69 50.55
N GLU A 120 18.31 16.89 49.75
CA GLU A 120 19.59 17.42 50.23
C GLU A 120 19.46 18.85 50.75
N LEU A 121 18.74 19.73 50.04
CA LEU A 121 18.47 21.09 50.49
C LEU A 121 17.69 21.11 51.81
N LYS A 122 16.67 20.25 51.98
CA LYS A 122 15.96 20.11 53.26
C LYS A 122 16.90 19.71 54.41
N LYS A 123 17.84 18.80 54.14
CA LYS A 123 18.84 18.37 55.15
C LYS A 123 19.78 19.51 55.54
N GLN A 124 20.21 20.32 54.58
CA GLN A 124 21.14 21.44 54.83
C GLN A 124 20.46 22.64 55.51
N ILE A 125 19.24 22.97 55.12
CA ILE A 125 18.48 24.09 55.71
C ILE A 125 17.95 23.71 57.10
N GLY A 126 17.82 22.41 57.41
CA GLY A 126 17.17 21.93 58.62
C GLY A 126 15.67 22.20 58.61
N THR A 127 14.88 21.39 59.31
CA THR A 127 13.48 21.76 59.58
C THR A 127 13.45 23.06 60.37
N PRO A 128 12.62 24.06 60.02
CA PRO A 128 12.54 25.32 60.75
C PRO A 128 12.35 25.12 62.26
N GLU A 129 11.64 24.06 62.66
CA GLU A 129 11.46 23.67 64.06
C GLU A 129 12.75 23.37 64.83
N ALA A 130 13.81 22.90 64.17
CA ALA A 130 15.10 22.62 64.81
C ALA A 130 15.93 23.90 65.01
N ILE A 131 15.82 24.86 64.09
CA ILE A 131 16.53 26.15 64.18
C ILE A 131 15.93 27.00 65.32
N PHE A 132 14.60 27.04 65.46
CA PHE A 132 13.95 27.83 66.50
C PHE A 132 14.03 27.20 67.91
N LYS A 133 14.36 25.91 68.03
CA LYS A 133 14.52 25.25 69.34
C LYS A 133 15.83 25.64 70.07
N ASN A 134 16.82 26.13 69.34
CA ASN A 134 18.13 26.51 69.88
C ASN A 134 18.30 28.02 70.14
N ILE A 135 17.25 28.83 69.96
CA ILE A 135 17.25 30.29 70.20
C ILE A 135 16.44 30.64 71.47
N ARG A 136 16.44 29.77 72.49
CA ARG A 136 15.75 30.06 73.76
C ARG A 136 16.66 29.93 74.97
#